data_AF-A0A9D8DP60-F1
#
_entry.id   AF-A0A9D8DP60-F1
#
_cell.length_a   1.000
_cell.length_b   1.000
_cell.length_c   1.000
_cell.angle_alpha   90.00
_cell.angle_beta   90.00
_cell.angle_gamma   90.00
#
_symmetry.space_group_name_H-M   'P 1'
#
loop_
_entity.id
_entity.type
_entity.pdbx_description
1 polymer ?
#
loop_
_entity_poly.entity_id
_entity_poly.type
_entity_poly.pdbx_seq_one_letter_code
_entity_poly.pdbx_strand_id
1 'polypeptide(L)' 'MDVHAEVGDEIVVDLMEMGRSPRRGEVLEVIGEGDLAHYRVRWDDGHESTFFPSTSTHVVHTKRQRPNTG' A
#
# COMPACT_ATOMS: atom_id res chain seq x y z
N MET A 1 0.89 -0.35 -15.52
CA MET A 1 1.91 -0.58 -14.49
C MET A 1 1.32 -1.57 -13.51
N ASP A 2 1.87 -2.78 -13.45
CA ASP A 2 1.46 -3.83 -12.54
C ASP A 2 1.94 -3.49 -11.12
N VAL A 3 1.10 -2.78 -10.37
CA VAL A 3 1.31 -2.56 -8.94
C VAL A 3 0.87 -3.84 -8.23
N HIS A 4 1.82 -4.74 -7.98
CA HIS A 4 1.62 -5.92 -7.15
C HIS A 4 2.08 -5.62 -5.72
N ALA A 5 1.16 -5.67 -4.76
CA ALA A 5 1.47 -5.65 -3.33
C ALA A 5 1.28 -7.05 -2.74
N GLU A 6 2.10 -7.42 -1.76
CA GLU A 6 1.98 -8.67 -1.01
C GLU A 6 1.43 -8.39 0.40
N VAL A 7 0.90 -9.42 1.05
CA VAL A 7 0.47 -9.32 2.46
C VAL A 7 1.67 -8.96 3.34
N GLY A 8 1.53 -7.92 4.15
CA GLY A 8 2.60 -7.35 4.98
C GLY A 8 3.35 -6.18 4.36
N ASP A 9 3.05 -5.81 3.11
CA ASP A 9 3.57 -4.58 2.51
C ASP A 9 2.87 -3.32 3.04
N GLU A 10 3.56 -2.19 2.93
CA GLU A 10 2.98 -0.89 3.22
C GLU A 10 2.55 -0.21 1.91
N ILE A 11 1.29 0.16 1.81
CA ILE A 11 0.77 1.00 0.74
C ILE A 11 0.83 2.46 1.19
N VAL A 12 1.45 3.28 0.35
CA VAL A 12 1.49 4.74 0.50
C VAL A 12 0.66 5.35 -0.62
N VAL A 13 -0.38 6.08 -0.23
CA VAL A 13 -1.23 6.80 -1.17
C VAL A 13 -0.89 8.27 -1.11
N ASP A 14 -0.20 8.74 -2.15
CA ASP A 14 0.07 10.15 -2.39
C ASP A 14 -1.16 10.79 -3.05
N LEU A 15 -2.11 11.23 -2.21
CA LEU A 15 -3.24 12.04 -2.67
C LEU A 15 -2.73 13.44 -3.01
N MET A 16 -2.36 13.65 -4.28
CA MET A 16 -1.92 14.97 -4.78
C MET A 16 -3.03 16.04 -4.70
N GLU A 17 -4.30 15.64 -4.61
CA GLU A 17 -5.41 16.57 -4.42
C GLU A 17 -5.67 16.84 -2.92
N MET A 18 -5.31 18.07 -2.53
CA MET A 18 -5.77 18.79 -1.34
C MET A 18 -5.12 18.44 0.00
N GLY A 19 -3.82 18.74 0.14
CA GLY A 19 -3.24 19.24 1.41
C GLY A 19 -3.26 18.28 2.61
N ARG A 20 -3.43 16.98 2.39
CA ARG A 20 -3.41 15.93 3.42
C ARG A 20 -2.08 15.19 3.37
N SER A 21 -1.57 14.83 4.55
CA SER A 21 -0.40 13.97 4.70
C SER A 21 -0.60 12.66 3.90
N PRO A 22 0.48 12.09 3.33
CA PRO A 22 0.41 10.80 2.66
C PRO A 22 -0.18 9.77 3.60
N ARG A 23 -1.16 9.02 3.10
CA ARG A 23 -1.84 8.00 3.91
C ARG A 23 -1.11 6.67 3.75
N ARG A 24 -0.69 6.10 4.89
CA ARG A 24 -0.02 4.80 4.95
C ARG A 24 -0.97 3.75 5.48
N GLY A 25 -0.92 2.57 4.89
CA GLY A 25 -1.66 1.42 5.38
C GLY A 25 -0.99 0.11 5.05
N GLU A 26 -1.15 -0.86 5.92
CA GLU A 26 -0.57 -2.20 5.80
C GLU A 26 -1.51 -3.11 5.01
N VAL A 27 -0.99 -3.83 4.02
CA VAL A 27 -1.75 -4.84 3.28
C VAL A 27 -1.99 -6.05 4.17
N LEU A 28 -3.24 -6.24 4.57
CA LEU A 28 -3.68 -7.40 5.33
C LEU A 28 -3.99 -8.60 4.42
N GLU A 29 -4.51 -8.33 3.22
CA GLU A 29 -4.95 -9.37 2.29
C GLU A 29 -4.88 -8.85 0.85
N VAL A 30 -4.46 -9.72 -0.07
CA VAL A 30 -4.47 -9.46 -1.51
C VAL A 30 -5.65 -10.21 -2.11
N ILE A 31 -6.57 -9.50 -2.75
CA ILE A 31 -7.80 -10.06 -3.28
C ILE A 31 -7.87 -9.77 -4.79
N GLY A 32 -7.95 -10.83 -5.58
CA GLY A 32 -7.91 -10.73 -7.04
C GLY A 32 -6.49 -10.73 -7.62
N GLU A 33 -6.41 -10.78 -8.94
CA GLU A 33 -5.15 -10.91 -9.69
C GLU A 33 -5.20 -10.00 -10.93
N GLY A 34 -4.05 -9.44 -11.34
CA GLY A 34 -3.93 -8.57 -12.51
C GLY A 34 -4.63 -7.21 -12.36
N ASP A 35 -5.36 -6.78 -13.39
CA ASP A 35 -6.03 -5.46 -13.48
C ASP A 35 -7.17 -5.25 -12.44
N LEU A 36 -7.65 -6.32 -11.82
CA LEU A 36 -8.74 -6.29 -10.82
C LEU A 36 -8.22 -6.53 -9.39
N ALA A 37 -6.91 -6.64 -9.21
CA ALA A 37 -6.30 -6.81 -7.91
C ALA A 37 -6.65 -5.62 -7.00
N HIS A 38 -7.23 -5.93 -5.85
CA HIS A 38 -7.49 -4.98 -4.79
C HIS A 38 -7.01 -5.53 -3.46
N TYR A 39 -6.64 -4.62 -2.58
CA TYR A 39 -5.92 -4.95 -1.36
C TYR A 39 -6.78 -4.59 -0.17
N ARG A 40 -6.91 -5.49 0.81
CA ARG A 40 -7.45 -5.10 2.11
C ARG A 40 -6.34 -4.42 2.88
N VAL A 41 -6.50 -3.14 3.15
CA VAL A 41 -5.48 -2.31 3.78
C VAL A 41 -5.99 -1.87 5.15
N ARG A 42 -5.15 -2.01 6.17
CA ARG A 42 -5.36 -1.37 7.47
C ARG A 42 -4.59 -0.07 7.52
N TRP A 43 -5.32 1.03 7.61
CA TRP A 43 -4.75 2.37 7.73
C TRP A 43 -4.20 2.60 9.14
N ASP A 44 -3.27 3.54 9.26
CA ASP A 44 -2.68 3.95 10.55
C ASP A 44 -3.72 4.48 11.56
N ASP A 45 -4.87 4.98 11.08
CA ASP A 45 -6.01 5.37 11.92
C ASP A 45 -6.80 4.17 12.50
N GLY A 46 -6.38 2.94 12.20
CA GLY A 46 -7.00 1.69 12.62
C GLY A 46 -8.19 1.27 11.76
N HIS A 47 -8.55 2.04 10.74
CA HIS A 47 -9.63 1.70 9.82
C HIS A 47 -9.16 0.69 8.78
N GLU A 48 -9.97 -0.31 8.50
CA GLU A 48 -9.71 -1.29 7.44
C GLU A 48 -10.58 -0.97 6.22
N SER A 49 -9.96 -0.86 5.04
CA SER A 49 -10.68 -0.62 3.80
C SER A 49 -10.12 -1.45 2.67
N THR A 50 -10.99 -1.84 1.75
CA THR A 50 -10.57 -2.34 0.44
C THR A 50 -10.03 -1.17 -0.37
N PHE A 51 -8.80 -1.30 -0.83
CA PHE A 51 -8.08 -0.30 -1.59
C PHE A 51 -7.81 -0.83 -3.00
N PHE A 52 -8.22 -0.05 -3.99
CA PHE A 52 -8.00 -0.33 -5.39
C PHE A 52 -6.80 0.49 -5.86
N PRO A 53 -5.70 -0.15 -6.31
CA PRO A 53 -4.55 0.57 -6.83
C PRO A 53 -4.98 1.43 -8.02
N SER A 54 -4.64 2.71 -7.95
CA SER A 54 -4.81 3.68 -9.04
C SER A 54 -3.45 4.28 -9.42
N THR A 55 -3.40 5.09 -10.47
CA THR A 55 -2.16 5.65 -11.05
C THR A 55 -1.31 6.45 -10.05
N SER A 56 -1.90 6.94 -8.96
CA SER A 56 -1.24 7.68 -7.87
C SER A 56 -0.83 6.80 -6.67
N THR A 57 -0.91 5.48 -6.79
CA THR A 57 -0.58 4.55 -5.71
C THR A 57 0.88 4.13 -5.78
N HIS A 58 1.56 4.18 -4.64
CA HIS A 58 2.90 3.63 -4.48
C HIS A 58 2.90 2.52 -3.42
N VAL A 59 3.29 1.31 -3.82
CA VAL A 59 3.54 0.21 -2.89
C VAL A 59 4.97 0.31 -2.41
N VAL A 60 5.14 0.47 -1.11
CA VAL A 60 6.43 0.41 -0.44
C VAL A 60 6.61 -1.00 0.05
N HIS A 61 7.32 -1.79 -0.75
CA HIS A 61 7.67 -3.14 -0.36
C HIS A 61 8.67 -3.05 0.80
N THR A 62 8.18 -3.23 2.03
CA THR A 62 9.03 -3.23 3.23
C THR A 62 9.74 -4.57 3.32
N LYS A 63 10.56 -4.88 2.31
CA LYS A 63 11.68 -5.78 2.50
C LYS A 63 12.51 -5.14 3.57
N ARG A 64 12.29 -5.56 4.82
CA ARG A 64 13.20 -5.57 5.95
C ARG A 64 14.60 -5.26 5.42
N GLN A 65 14.93 -3.97 5.34
CA GLN A 65 16.25 -3.58 4.94
C GLN A 65 17.10 -4.12 6.06
N ARG A 66 17.86 -5.16 5.72
CA ARG A 66 18.88 -5.71 6.60
C ARG A 66 19.66 -4.52 7.14
N PRO A 67 19.92 -4.44 8.45
CA PRO A 67 20.75 -3.37 8.98
C PRO A 67 22.09 -3.48 8.27
N ASN A 68 22.39 -2.51 7.41
CA ASN A 68 23.72 -2.41 6.83
C ASN A 68 24.61 -1.82 7.93
N THR A 69 25.13 -2.70 8.79
CA THR A 69 26.22 -2.38 9.70
C THR A 69 27.45 -2.12 8.84
N GLY A 70 27.92 -0.88 8.85
CA GLY A 70 29.22 -0.44 8.34
C GLY A 70 29.90 0.39 9.40
#